data_AF-A0AAE0H7Y9-F1
#
_entry.id   AF-A0AAE0H7Y9-F1
#
_cell.length_a   1.000
_cell.length_b   1.000
_cell.length_c   1.000
_cell.angle_alpha   90.00
_cell.angle_beta   90.00
_cell.angle_gamma   90.00
#
_symmetry.space_group_name_H-M   'P 1'
#
loop_
_entity.id
_entity.type
_entity.pdbx_description
1 polymer ?
#
loop_
_entity_poly.entity_id
_entity_poly.type
_entity_poly.pdbx_seq_one_letter_code
_entity_poly.pdbx_strand_id
1 'polypeptide(L)'
;MGDSPMAVLMADSWGPPTASPIYEEPALENVESLEGYAPGGYYPMNIDDRLRKNLDTYTIIHKLGFGRSSTVWLARRDSESIGQVPVSFVALKILRADLSTPNTYPELEILGRLQQQGRETHRGLVHIQDYFTVSSANGHHCCFVLPFLGPSLYNKRVLAAMSCETRESVCEQLAHAVKYIHTFGVCHADLSPLNVRFRIPDVEHFNETRICAKLTPIQSCAIRRIDGQPLSKNSPRCVVKTAEFQNIHSNYFEEVTIISFGRAFSPPVALRIPPLSEKRHLAARVPIFLAHERELPFLIHVGFEHLVWELTTYFGPIPDHWAGKYQWDKYKIVTRLGTTCDSDLDHWFDRAQPTESLESHLVKAEMAPELATLLYKMFVWEPEMRLTADTVYRELLQQRLNVESNWLAVGSVG
;
A
#
# COMPACT_ATOMS: atom_id res chain seq x y z
N MET A 1 -9.97 15.48 16.59
CA MET A 1 -10.65 15.71 15.29
C MET A 1 -9.51 15.84 14.30
N GLY A 2 -9.06 14.76 13.68
CA GLY A 2 -9.78 14.12 12.60
C GLY A 2 -9.22 14.52 11.24
N ASP A 3 -7.98 15.03 11.15
CA ASP A 3 -7.28 15.24 9.88
C ASP A 3 -7.18 13.91 9.14
N SER A 4 -7.98 13.76 8.08
CA SER A 4 -7.96 12.58 7.24
C SER A 4 -6.81 12.70 6.23
N PRO A 5 -5.74 11.89 6.33
CA PRO A 5 -4.52 12.13 5.55
C PRO A 5 -4.66 11.88 4.04
N MET A 6 -5.79 11.33 3.54
CA MET A 6 -5.89 11.03 2.10
C MET A 6 -6.07 12.27 1.24
N ALA A 7 -6.56 13.38 1.79
CA ALA A 7 -6.76 14.62 1.02
C ALA A 7 -5.42 15.24 0.58
N VAL A 8 -4.34 15.05 1.36
CA VAL A 8 -3.01 15.61 1.07
C VAL A 8 -2.19 14.70 0.13
N LEU A 9 -2.45 13.39 0.14
CA LEU A 9 -1.78 12.38 -0.69
C LEU A 9 -2.01 12.53 -2.21
N MET A 10 -2.94 13.38 -2.62
CA MET A 10 -3.30 13.60 -4.02
C MET A 10 -2.73 14.91 -4.59
N ALA A 11 -2.13 15.78 -3.77
CA ALA A 11 -1.70 17.12 -4.21
C ALA A 11 -0.39 17.09 -5.03
N ASP A 12 0.55 16.19 -4.70
CA ASP A 12 1.88 16.16 -5.32
C ASP A 12 1.92 15.30 -6.59
N SER A 13 1.17 15.69 -7.62
CA SER A 13 1.43 15.40 -9.05
C SER A 13 0.31 15.86 -9.99
N TRP A 14 -0.66 16.65 -9.51
CA TRP A 14 -1.28 17.61 -10.42
C TRP A 14 -0.19 18.64 -10.72
N GLY A 15 0.43 18.57 -11.90
CA GLY A 15 0.77 19.83 -12.55
C GLY A 15 -0.50 20.70 -12.52
N PRO A 16 -0.40 22.03 -12.33
CA PRO A 16 -1.58 22.88 -12.17
C PRO A 16 -2.61 22.48 -13.23
N PRO A 17 -3.88 22.21 -12.86
CA PRO A 17 -4.90 21.90 -13.84
C PRO A 17 -4.88 23.02 -14.86
N THR A 18 -4.47 22.73 -16.09
CA THR A 18 -4.51 23.72 -17.18
C THR A 18 -5.95 24.04 -17.59
N ALA A 19 -6.94 23.38 -16.97
CA ALA A 19 -8.36 23.58 -17.16
C ALA A 19 -9.05 23.90 -15.83
N SER A 20 -9.99 24.84 -15.86
CA SER A 20 -10.87 25.16 -14.73
C SER A 20 -11.64 23.91 -14.25
N PRO A 21 -11.89 23.78 -12.93
CA PRO A 21 -12.65 22.65 -12.39
C PRO A 21 -14.05 22.60 -13.03
N ILE A 22 -14.53 21.37 -13.27
CA ILE A 22 -15.85 21.14 -13.88
C ILE A 22 -16.89 20.92 -12.78
N TYR A 23 -16.47 20.31 -11.67
CA TYR A 23 -17.34 19.91 -10.58
C TYR A 23 -17.07 20.70 -9.31
N GLU A 24 -18.11 20.86 -8.49
CA GLU A 24 -17.95 21.38 -7.13
C GLU A 24 -17.11 20.40 -6.30
N GLU A 25 -16.24 20.92 -5.43
CA GLU A 25 -15.45 20.07 -4.53
C GLU A 25 -16.39 19.33 -3.56
N PRO A 26 -16.32 17.98 -3.49
CA PRO A 26 -17.17 17.23 -2.59
C PRO A 26 -16.95 17.63 -1.13
N ALA A 27 -18.02 17.81 -0.36
CA ALA A 27 -17.96 17.98 1.09
C ALA A 27 -17.66 16.67 1.84
N LEU A 28 -16.84 15.79 1.24
CA LEU A 28 -16.40 14.52 1.79
C LEU A 28 -14.90 14.36 1.53
N GLU A 29 -14.16 14.06 2.58
CA GLU A 29 -12.77 13.62 2.47
C GLU A 29 -12.69 12.13 2.06
N ASN A 30 -11.51 11.69 1.62
CA ASN A 30 -11.24 10.31 1.21
C ASN A 30 -12.15 9.81 0.06
N VAL A 31 -12.40 10.70 -0.89
CA VAL A 31 -13.03 10.43 -2.19
C VAL A 31 -12.04 10.72 -3.31
N GLU A 32 -12.24 10.09 -4.46
CA GLU A 32 -11.47 10.39 -5.67
C GLU A 32 -11.83 11.76 -6.23
N SER A 33 -10.88 12.39 -6.93
CA SER A 33 -11.14 13.62 -7.68
C SER A 33 -12.17 13.36 -8.78
N LEU A 34 -13.17 14.23 -8.85
CA LEU A 34 -14.27 14.16 -9.82
C LEU A 34 -13.80 14.35 -11.26
N GLU A 35 -12.73 15.11 -11.43
CA GLU A 35 -12.06 15.41 -12.69
C GLU A 35 -11.38 14.15 -13.27
N GLY A 36 -11.20 13.12 -12.44
CA GLY A 36 -10.81 11.79 -12.88
C GLY A 36 -11.91 11.04 -13.65
N TYR A 37 -13.15 11.50 -13.66
CA TYR A 37 -14.28 10.92 -14.41
C TYR A 37 -14.44 11.58 -15.79
N ALA A 38 -13.49 11.30 -16.67
CA ALA A 38 -13.46 11.76 -18.05
C ALA A 38 -13.11 10.60 -19.00
N PRO A 39 -13.21 10.75 -20.33
CA PRO A 39 -12.64 9.79 -21.27
C PRO A 39 -11.18 9.44 -20.93
N GLY A 40 -10.86 8.15 -20.83
CA GLY A 40 -9.58 7.63 -20.33
C GLY A 40 -9.50 7.50 -18.79
N GLY A 41 -10.45 8.04 -18.05
CA GLY A 41 -10.46 8.12 -16.59
C GLY A 41 -11.03 6.91 -15.86
N TYR A 42 -11.58 7.13 -14.66
CA TYR A 42 -12.15 6.09 -13.80
C TYR A 42 -13.44 5.48 -14.35
N TYR A 43 -13.81 4.28 -13.93
CA TYR A 43 -15.14 3.74 -14.20
C TYR A 43 -16.17 4.42 -13.27
N PRO A 44 -17.31 4.94 -13.77
CA PRO A 44 -18.30 5.66 -12.97
C PRO A 44 -19.19 4.71 -12.14
N MET A 45 -18.60 4.04 -11.15
CA MET A 45 -19.25 3.04 -10.31
C MET A 45 -20.17 3.66 -9.25
N ASN A 46 -21.29 3.00 -8.95
CA ASN A 46 -22.18 3.33 -7.84
C ASN A 46 -22.40 2.12 -6.91
N ILE A 47 -22.86 2.38 -5.69
CA ILE A 47 -23.41 1.34 -4.82
C ILE A 47 -24.60 0.67 -5.53
N ASP A 48 -24.74 -0.64 -5.31
CA ASP A 48 -25.74 -1.53 -5.91
C ASP A 48 -25.59 -1.76 -7.42
N ASP A 49 -24.60 -1.16 -8.08
CA ASP A 49 -24.28 -1.51 -9.46
C ASP A 49 -23.91 -3.01 -9.56
N ARG A 50 -24.28 -3.64 -10.67
CA ARG A 50 -24.08 -5.07 -10.91
C ARG A 50 -23.21 -5.27 -12.14
N LEU A 51 -22.01 -5.83 -11.94
CA LEU A 51 -21.15 -6.29 -13.02
C LEU A 51 -21.37 -7.79 -13.24
N ARG A 52 -21.40 -8.23 -14.49
CA ARG A 52 -21.54 -9.65 -14.83
C ARG A 52 -20.30 -10.17 -15.54
N LYS A 53 -19.88 -11.37 -15.19
CA LYS A 53 -18.89 -12.13 -15.94
C LYS A 53 -19.33 -13.59 -15.98
N ASN A 54 -19.61 -14.12 -17.15
CA ASN A 54 -20.12 -15.49 -17.31
C ASN A 54 -21.37 -15.72 -16.41
N LEU A 55 -21.30 -16.68 -15.48
CA LEU A 55 -22.36 -17.01 -14.52
C LEU A 55 -22.26 -16.24 -13.20
N ASP A 56 -21.26 -15.38 -13.04
CA ASP A 56 -21.05 -14.58 -11.84
C ASP A 56 -21.67 -13.19 -11.98
N THR A 57 -22.41 -12.78 -10.96
CA THR A 57 -22.84 -11.40 -10.77
C THR A 57 -22.17 -10.80 -9.55
N TYR A 58 -21.50 -9.66 -9.74
CA TYR A 58 -20.84 -8.89 -8.70
C TYR A 58 -21.68 -7.66 -8.37
N THR A 59 -22.29 -7.64 -7.20
CA THR A 59 -23.11 -6.52 -6.72
C THR A 59 -22.27 -5.65 -5.79
N ILE A 60 -22.12 -4.36 -6.11
CA ILE A 60 -21.27 -3.42 -5.35
C ILE A 60 -21.92 -3.08 -4.00
N ILE A 61 -21.17 -3.30 -2.91
CA ILE A 61 -21.63 -3.05 -1.54
C ILE A 61 -21.01 -1.77 -0.97
N HIS A 62 -19.69 -1.59 -1.09
CA HIS A 62 -19.00 -0.44 -0.50
C HIS A 62 -17.70 -0.14 -1.25
N LYS A 63 -17.27 1.11 -1.26
CA LYS A 63 -15.92 1.48 -1.70
C LYS A 63 -14.84 1.11 -0.67
N LEU A 64 -13.78 0.45 -1.12
CA LEU A 64 -12.63 0.03 -0.28
C LEU A 64 -11.39 0.91 -0.48
N GLY A 65 -11.31 1.64 -1.58
CA GLY A 65 -10.21 2.57 -1.81
C GLY A 65 -10.20 3.13 -3.22
N PHE A 66 -9.24 4.01 -3.46
CA PHE A 66 -8.95 4.58 -4.78
C PHE A 66 -7.50 5.06 -4.80
N GLY A 67 -6.96 5.20 -5.99
CA GLY A 67 -5.65 5.76 -6.23
C GLY A 67 -5.52 6.19 -7.68
N ARG A 68 -4.36 6.73 -8.05
CA ARG A 68 -4.12 7.32 -9.38
C ARG A 68 -4.52 6.42 -10.55
N SER A 69 -4.44 5.10 -10.40
CA SER A 69 -4.66 4.14 -11.48
C SER A 69 -6.00 3.41 -11.44
N SER A 70 -6.72 3.43 -10.31
CA SER A 70 -7.87 2.55 -10.11
C SER A 70 -8.74 2.94 -8.93
N THR A 71 -9.99 2.49 -8.94
CA THR A 71 -10.86 2.43 -7.75
C THR A 71 -11.03 0.98 -7.29
N VAL A 72 -11.23 0.75 -6.00
CA VAL A 72 -11.41 -0.58 -5.40
C VAL A 72 -12.72 -0.65 -4.64
N TRP A 73 -13.52 -1.68 -4.91
CA TRP A 73 -14.87 -1.85 -4.39
C TRP A 73 -15.09 -3.23 -3.76
N LEU A 74 -15.75 -3.29 -2.62
CA LEU A 74 -16.30 -4.52 -2.07
C LEU A 74 -17.51 -4.92 -2.91
N ALA A 75 -17.53 -6.16 -3.36
CA ALA A 75 -18.66 -6.73 -4.08
C ALA A 75 -19.07 -8.08 -3.51
N ARG A 76 -20.37 -8.33 -3.49
CA ARG A 76 -20.94 -9.67 -3.32
C ARG A 76 -20.89 -10.39 -4.66
N ARG A 77 -20.24 -11.54 -4.70
CA ARG A 77 -20.22 -12.44 -5.85
C ARG A 77 -21.28 -13.51 -5.65
N ASP A 78 -22.32 -13.43 -6.47
CA ASP A 78 -23.37 -14.43 -6.60
C ASP A 78 -23.05 -15.27 -7.86
N SER A 79 -22.81 -16.58 -7.71
CA SER A 79 -22.57 -17.51 -8.83
C SER A 79 -23.85 -18.29 -9.15
N GLU A 80 -24.27 -18.26 -10.42
CA GLU A 80 -25.41 -19.04 -10.93
C GLU A 80 -25.04 -20.49 -11.30
N SER A 81 -23.83 -20.96 -10.95
CA SER A 81 -23.39 -22.33 -11.20
C SER A 81 -24.28 -23.38 -10.53
N ILE A 82 -24.56 -24.49 -11.24
CA ILE A 82 -25.36 -25.61 -10.75
C ILE A 82 -24.61 -26.32 -9.63
N GLY A 83 -25.07 -26.13 -8.39
CA GLY A 83 -24.41 -26.57 -7.16
C GLY A 83 -24.16 -25.36 -6.26
N GLN A 84 -24.54 -25.44 -4.99
CA GLN A 84 -24.50 -24.33 -4.03
C GLN A 84 -23.06 -23.82 -3.83
N VAL A 85 -22.56 -22.98 -4.74
CA VAL A 85 -21.37 -22.19 -4.49
C VAL A 85 -21.80 -21.11 -3.51
N PRO A 86 -21.20 -21.05 -2.30
CA PRO A 86 -21.59 -20.06 -1.32
C PRO A 86 -21.37 -18.65 -1.86
N VAL A 87 -22.27 -17.74 -1.48
CA VAL A 87 -22.07 -16.31 -1.65
C VAL A 87 -20.69 -15.96 -1.11
N SER A 88 -19.88 -15.27 -1.92
CA SER A 88 -18.54 -14.86 -1.52
C SER A 88 -18.36 -13.36 -1.70
N PHE A 89 -17.39 -12.80 -1.00
CA PHE A 89 -17.11 -11.38 -1.03
C PHE A 89 -15.71 -11.13 -1.56
N VAL A 90 -15.63 -10.21 -2.52
CA VAL A 90 -14.41 -9.94 -3.27
C VAL A 90 -14.13 -8.44 -3.31
N ALA A 91 -12.88 -8.08 -3.51
CA ALA A 91 -12.47 -6.74 -3.86
C ALA A 91 -12.33 -6.63 -5.39
N LEU A 92 -13.10 -5.74 -6.00
CA LEU A 92 -13.00 -5.39 -7.41
C LEU A 92 -12.10 -4.18 -7.58
N LYS A 93 -10.91 -4.38 -8.13
CA LYS A 93 -10.00 -3.29 -8.51
C LYS A 93 -10.21 -2.97 -9.97
N ILE A 94 -10.78 -1.80 -10.25
CA ILE A 94 -11.15 -1.34 -11.58
C ILE A 94 -10.17 -0.28 -12.02
N LEU A 95 -9.36 -0.62 -13.03
CA LEU A 95 -8.37 0.29 -13.59
C LEU A 95 -9.06 1.43 -14.36
N ARG A 96 -8.38 2.58 -14.42
CA ARG A 96 -8.73 3.64 -15.37
C ARG A 96 -8.67 3.12 -16.80
N ALA A 97 -9.45 3.74 -17.69
CA ALA A 97 -9.54 3.30 -19.07
C ALA A 97 -8.21 3.46 -19.82
N ASP A 98 -7.47 4.55 -19.57
CA ASP A 98 -6.15 4.82 -20.14
C ASP A 98 -5.07 3.81 -19.74
N LEU A 99 -5.27 3.07 -18.65
CA LEU A 99 -4.36 2.02 -18.16
C LEU A 99 -4.86 0.61 -18.49
N SER A 100 -5.98 0.48 -19.19
CA SER A 100 -6.64 -0.80 -19.44
C SER A 100 -6.39 -1.31 -20.86
N THR A 101 -5.12 -1.30 -21.27
CA THR A 101 -4.72 -1.85 -22.58
C THR A 101 -5.08 -3.33 -22.65
N PRO A 102 -5.86 -3.79 -23.64
CA PRO A 102 -6.29 -5.19 -23.72
C PRO A 102 -5.10 -6.16 -23.70
N ASN A 103 -5.18 -7.17 -22.84
CA ASN A 103 -4.19 -8.25 -22.69
C ASN A 103 -2.78 -7.82 -22.24
N THR A 104 -2.57 -6.56 -21.84
CA THR A 104 -1.28 -6.09 -21.31
C THR A 104 -1.51 -5.47 -19.95
N TYR A 105 -1.37 -6.28 -18.89
CA TYR A 105 -1.62 -5.87 -17.52
C TYR A 105 -0.41 -6.19 -16.65
N PRO A 106 0.50 -5.22 -16.39
CA PRO A 106 1.76 -5.48 -15.70
C PRO A 106 1.59 -6.20 -14.35
N GLU A 107 0.55 -5.84 -13.59
CA GLU A 107 0.22 -6.49 -12.31
C GLU A 107 -0.11 -7.98 -12.47
N LEU A 108 -0.91 -8.31 -13.49
CA LEU A 108 -1.31 -9.68 -13.81
C LEU A 108 -0.11 -10.49 -14.31
N GLU A 109 0.73 -9.91 -15.17
CA GLU A 109 1.94 -10.55 -15.70
C GLU A 109 2.95 -10.89 -14.59
N ILE A 110 3.22 -9.94 -13.68
CA ILE A 110 4.15 -10.16 -12.57
C ILE A 110 3.62 -11.22 -11.60
N LEU A 111 2.35 -11.10 -11.16
CA LEU A 111 1.77 -12.07 -10.24
C LEU A 111 1.65 -13.47 -10.86
N GLY A 112 1.28 -13.55 -12.14
CA GLY A 112 1.24 -14.79 -12.91
C GLY A 112 2.61 -15.46 -13.02
N ARG A 113 3.67 -14.67 -13.32
CA ARG A 113 5.05 -15.18 -13.34
C ARG A 113 5.49 -15.71 -11.97
N LEU A 114 5.23 -14.97 -10.90
CA LEU A 114 5.59 -15.39 -9.55
C LEU A 114 4.92 -16.73 -9.19
N GLN A 115 3.63 -16.87 -9.50
CA GLN A 115 2.89 -18.12 -9.28
C GLN A 115 3.45 -19.29 -10.11
N GLN A 116 3.76 -19.07 -11.39
CA GLN A 116 4.29 -20.11 -12.27
C GLN A 116 5.70 -20.57 -11.83
N GLN A 117 6.58 -19.63 -11.47
CA GLN A 117 7.96 -19.95 -11.11
C GLN A 117 8.07 -20.58 -9.72
N GLY A 118 7.26 -20.12 -8.76
CA GLY A 118 7.24 -20.66 -7.41
C GLY A 118 6.51 -21.99 -7.25
N ARG A 119 5.85 -22.49 -8.31
CA ARG A 119 4.99 -23.70 -8.34
C ARG A 119 3.75 -23.64 -7.43
N GLU A 120 3.72 -22.72 -6.47
CA GLU A 120 2.58 -22.41 -5.61
C GLU A 120 2.52 -20.90 -5.31
N THR A 121 1.31 -20.41 -5.02
CA THR A 121 1.08 -19.02 -4.61
C THR A 121 1.60 -18.81 -3.19
N HIS A 122 2.59 -17.94 -3.04
CA HIS A 122 3.10 -17.56 -1.72
C HIS A 122 2.01 -16.86 -0.90
N ARG A 123 1.67 -17.37 0.29
CA ARG A 123 0.60 -16.83 1.14
C ARG A 123 0.76 -15.35 1.51
N GLY A 124 1.99 -14.86 1.60
CA GLY A 124 2.27 -13.44 1.84
C GLY A 124 1.96 -12.52 0.64
N LEU A 125 1.53 -13.04 -0.51
CA LEU A 125 1.24 -12.27 -1.72
C LEU A 125 -0.24 -12.38 -2.10
N VAL A 126 -0.79 -11.30 -2.65
CA VAL A 126 -2.15 -11.30 -3.19
C VAL A 126 -2.22 -12.14 -4.46
N HIS A 127 -3.38 -12.75 -4.69
CA HIS A 127 -3.68 -13.47 -5.90
C HIS A 127 -4.89 -12.83 -6.60
N ILE A 128 -4.77 -12.63 -7.92
CA ILE A 128 -5.88 -12.24 -8.78
C ILE A 128 -6.68 -13.50 -9.06
N GLN A 129 -7.83 -13.63 -8.41
CA GLN A 129 -8.73 -14.79 -8.55
C GLN A 129 -9.31 -14.88 -9.95
N ASP A 130 -9.58 -13.71 -10.54
CA ASP A 130 -10.10 -13.58 -11.89
C ASP A 130 -9.90 -12.15 -12.41
N TYR A 131 -10.07 -11.94 -13.71
CA TYR A 131 -10.14 -10.61 -14.30
C TYR A 131 -11.08 -10.56 -15.50
N PHE A 132 -11.63 -9.38 -15.79
CA PHE A 132 -12.49 -9.16 -16.95
C PHE A 132 -12.50 -7.69 -17.36
N THR A 133 -13.02 -7.40 -18.56
CA THR A 133 -13.16 -6.05 -19.08
C THR A 133 -14.60 -5.57 -18.95
N VAL A 134 -14.79 -4.34 -18.48
CA VAL A 134 -16.07 -3.63 -18.48
C VAL A 134 -15.97 -2.34 -19.28
N SER A 135 -17.08 -1.85 -19.81
CA SER A 135 -17.10 -0.65 -20.65
C SER A 135 -17.96 0.44 -20.03
N SER A 136 -17.54 1.70 -20.19
CA SER A 136 -18.30 2.87 -19.80
C SER A 136 -18.14 3.98 -20.84
N ALA A 137 -18.75 5.15 -20.61
CA ALA A 137 -18.50 6.34 -21.42
C ALA A 137 -17.03 6.82 -21.33
N ASN A 138 -16.25 6.34 -20.36
CA ASN A 138 -14.85 6.68 -20.19
C ASN A 138 -13.90 5.74 -20.95
N GLY A 139 -14.40 4.63 -21.50
CA GLY A 139 -13.63 3.65 -22.25
C GLY A 139 -13.78 2.23 -21.71
N HIS A 140 -12.81 1.38 -22.03
CA HIS A 140 -12.73 0.00 -21.53
C HIS A 140 -11.86 -0.06 -20.28
N HIS A 141 -12.28 -0.83 -19.28
CA HIS A 141 -11.63 -0.91 -17.99
C HIS A 141 -11.33 -2.37 -17.64
N CYS A 142 -10.10 -2.67 -17.27
CA CYS A 142 -9.75 -3.95 -16.67
C CYS A 142 -10.20 -3.96 -15.21
N CYS A 143 -10.95 -4.99 -14.85
CA CYS A 143 -11.42 -5.26 -13.50
C CYS A 143 -10.72 -6.52 -12.98
N PHE A 144 -9.92 -6.38 -11.92
CA PHE A 144 -9.35 -7.51 -11.19
C PHE A 144 -10.29 -7.92 -10.05
N VAL A 145 -10.52 -9.22 -9.93
CA VAL A 145 -11.22 -9.85 -8.81
C VAL A 145 -10.16 -10.33 -7.81
N LEU A 146 -10.13 -9.71 -6.64
CA LEU A 146 -9.16 -9.95 -5.58
C LEU A 146 -9.89 -10.47 -4.33
N PRO A 147 -9.21 -11.22 -3.45
CA PRO A 147 -9.77 -11.55 -2.14
C PRO A 147 -10.10 -10.29 -1.34
N PHE A 148 -11.21 -10.31 -0.59
CA PHE A 148 -11.48 -9.27 0.39
C PHE A 148 -10.51 -9.43 1.58
N LEU A 149 -9.68 -8.42 1.80
CA LEU A 149 -8.68 -8.39 2.87
C LEU A 149 -9.08 -7.40 3.97
N GLY A 150 -8.53 -7.62 5.16
CA GLY A 150 -8.73 -6.82 6.36
C GLY A 150 -8.01 -5.47 6.33
N PRO A 151 -7.83 -4.84 7.50
CA PRO A 151 -7.18 -3.54 7.59
C PRO A 151 -5.71 -3.61 7.14
N SER A 152 -5.19 -2.48 6.66
CA SER A 152 -3.77 -2.34 6.31
C SER A 152 -2.91 -2.10 7.55
N LEU A 153 -1.62 -2.39 7.45
CA LEU A 153 -0.62 -2.10 8.49
C LEU A 153 -0.56 -0.59 8.82
N TYR A 154 -0.92 0.28 7.87
CA TYR A 154 -1.04 1.72 8.11
C TYR A 154 -2.11 2.13 9.15
N ASN A 155 -3.06 1.25 9.46
CA ASN A 155 -4.16 1.61 10.36
C ASN A 155 -3.63 1.77 11.80
N LYS A 156 -3.74 2.98 12.36
CA LYS A 156 -3.25 3.30 13.71
C LYS A 156 -3.82 2.38 14.80
N ARG A 157 -5.07 1.95 14.67
CA ARG A 157 -5.70 1.01 15.62
C ARG A 157 -5.10 -0.39 15.50
N VAL A 158 -4.68 -0.80 14.31
CA VAL A 158 -3.95 -2.06 14.10
C VAL A 158 -2.58 -1.99 14.78
N LEU A 159 -1.78 -0.96 14.47
CA LEU A 159 -0.46 -0.76 15.10
C LEU A 159 -0.54 -0.74 16.63
N ALA A 160 -1.54 -0.06 17.18
CA ALA A 160 -1.76 0.01 18.62
C ALA A 160 -2.21 -1.34 19.24
N ALA A 161 -2.92 -2.19 18.48
CA ALA A 161 -3.50 -3.42 18.99
C ALA A 161 -2.60 -4.67 18.81
N MET A 162 -1.58 -4.63 17.96
CA MET A 162 -0.65 -5.75 17.80
C MET A 162 0.23 -5.95 19.05
N SER A 163 0.31 -7.19 19.54
CA SER A 163 1.29 -7.61 20.57
C SER A 163 2.71 -7.65 20.01
N CYS A 164 3.73 -7.71 20.87
CA CYS A 164 5.13 -7.81 20.41
C CYS A 164 5.35 -9.05 19.53
N GLU A 165 4.82 -10.20 19.94
CA GLU A 165 4.92 -11.47 19.20
C GLU A 165 4.24 -11.37 17.83
N THR A 166 3.09 -10.68 17.77
CA THR A 166 2.38 -10.41 16.52
C THR A 166 3.24 -9.59 15.57
N ARG A 167 3.91 -8.55 16.09
CA ARG A 167 4.76 -7.67 15.28
C ARG A 167 5.98 -8.40 14.73
N GLU A 168 6.63 -9.21 15.56
CA GLU A 168 7.74 -10.07 15.14
C GLU A 168 7.30 -11.04 14.03
N SER A 169 6.15 -11.68 14.20
CA SER A 169 5.55 -12.56 13.18
C SER A 169 5.27 -11.80 11.87
N VAL A 170 4.71 -10.58 11.94
CA VAL A 170 4.47 -9.75 10.76
C VAL A 170 5.79 -9.39 10.06
N CYS A 171 6.83 -9.00 10.80
CA CYS A 171 8.16 -8.73 10.25
C CYS A 171 8.74 -9.95 9.53
N GLU A 172 8.65 -11.13 10.15
CA GLU A 172 9.10 -12.41 9.58
C GLU A 172 8.36 -12.72 8.28
N GLN A 173 7.02 -12.64 8.28
CA GLN A 173 6.17 -12.89 7.11
C GLN A 173 6.48 -11.93 5.95
N LEU A 174 6.67 -10.64 6.25
CA LEU A 174 7.05 -9.64 5.26
C LEU A 174 8.43 -9.92 4.68
N ALA A 175 9.43 -10.19 5.51
CA ALA A 175 10.77 -10.53 5.03
C ALA A 175 10.75 -11.80 4.15
N HIS A 176 9.96 -12.80 4.52
CA HIS A 176 9.78 -14.02 3.74
C HIS A 176 9.12 -13.75 2.38
N ALA A 177 8.04 -12.96 2.35
CA ALA A 177 7.35 -12.58 1.12
C ALA A 177 8.24 -11.76 0.18
N VAL A 178 9.03 -10.82 0.72
CA VAL A 178 9.97 -10.01 -0.05
C VAL A 178 11.13 -10.88 -0.57
N LYS A 179 11.66 -11.79 0.24
CA LYS A 179 12.65 -12.80 -0.18
C LYS A 179 12.11 -13.62 -1.35
N TYR A 180 10.87 -14.07 -1.29
CA TYR A 180 10.25 -14.86 -2.34
C TYR A 180 10.21 -14.09 -3.67
N ILE A 181 9.70 -12.86 -3.70
CA ILE A 181 9.65 -12.07 -4.95
C ILE A 181 11.06 -11.73 -5.48
N HIS A 182 12.02 -11.48 -4.59
CA HIS A 182 13.42 -11.22 -4.97
C HIS A 182 14.10 -12.46 -5.56
N THR A 183 13.76 -13.66 -5.07
CA THR A 183 14.28 -14.93 -5.61
C THR A 183 13.93 -15.09 -7.10
N PHE A 184 12.78 -14.55 -7.52
CA PHE A 184 12.33 -14.54 -8.91
C PHE A 184 12.71 -13.27 -9.69
N GLY A 185 13.56 -12.42 -9.10
CA GLY A 185 14.03 -11.19 -9.74
C GLY A 185 12.91 -10.17 -9.96
N VAL A 186 11.99 -10.05 -9.01
CA VAL A 186 10.91 -9.06 -9.02
C VAL A 186 11.09 -8.09 -7.86
N CYS A 187 11.04 -6.79 -8.15
CA CYS A 187 10.93 -5.73 -7.15
C CYS A 187 9.49 -5.21 -7.11
N HIS A 188 8.88 -5.10 -5.92
CA HIS A 188 7.51 -4.60 -5.76
C HIS A 188 7.36 -3.11 -6.15
N ALA A 189 8.39 -2.30 -5.87
CA ALA A 189 8.50 -0.88 -6.22
C ALA A 189 7.47 0.09 -5.60
N ASP A 190 6.47 -0.41 -4.88
CA ASP A 190 5.47 0.39 -4.15
C ASP A 190 5.13 -0.23 -2.79
N LEU A 191 6.07 -0.97 -2.20
CA LEU A 191 5.81 -1.68 -0.93
C LEU A 191 5.69 -0.62 0.17
N SER A 192 4.54 -0.53 0.82
CA SER A 192 4.22 0.46 1.85
C SER A 192 3.23 -0.14 2.84
N PRO A 193 3.06 0.46 4.04
CA PRO A 193 2.10 -0.05 5.03
C PRO A 193 0.64 -0.05 4.55
N LEU A 194 0.32 0.75 3.53
CA LEU A 194 -1.00 0.74 2.88
C LEU A 194 -1.19 -0.52 2.00
N ASN A 195 -0.09 -1.00 1.41
CA ASN A 195 -0.05 -2.17 0.53
C ASN A 195 0.27 -3.47 1.29
N VAL A 196 0.37 -3.43 2.62
CA VAL A 196 0.41 -4.61 3.50
C VAL A 196 -0.92 -4.70 4.22
N ARG A 197 -1.67 -5.79 4.02
CA ARG A 197 -3.00 -5.98 4.63
C ARG A 197 -3.10 -7.30 5.36
N PHE A 198 -3.85 -7.31 6.44
CA PHE A 198 -4.18 -8.52 7.17
C PHE A 198 -5.25 -9.33 6.44
N ARG A 199 -5.19 -10.66 6.53
CA ARG A 199 -6.29 -11.53 6.13
C ARG A 199 -7.38 -11.51 7.21
N ILE A 200 -8.63 -11.67 6.80
CA ILE A 200 -9.74 -11.84 7.72
C ILE A 200 -9.98 -13.35 7.84
N PRO A 201 -9.82 -13.95 9.03
CA PRO A 201 -10.14 -15.36 9.24
C PRO A 201 -11.61 -15.65 8.94
N ASP A 202 -11.86 -16.79 8.30
CA ASP A 202 -13.19 -17.33 7.96
C ASP A 202 -14.08 -16.38 7.15
N VAL A 203 -13.49 -15.46 6.38
CA VAL A 203 -14.24 -14.44 5.62
C VAL A 203 -15.19 -15.05 4.60
N GLU A 204 -14.87 -16.24 4.09
CA GLU A 204 -15.69 -17.05 3.19
C GLU A 204 -17.00 -17.53 3.83
N HIS A 205 -17.08 -17.54 5.15
CA HIS A 205 -18.29 -17.90 5.91
C HIS A 205 -19.10 -16.68 6.36
N PHE A 206 -18.69 -15.46 6.00
CA PHE A 206 -19.41 -14.27 6.41
C PHE A 206 -20.63 -14.06 5.51
N ASN A 207 -21.71 -13.54 6.10
CA ASN A 207 -22.81 -12.97 5.34
C ASN A 207 -22.61 -11.45 5.17
N GLU A 208 -23.48 -10.84 4.37
CA GLU A 208 -23.38 -9.41 4.04
C GLU A 208 -23.46 -8.53 5.30
N THR A 209 -24.38 -8.84 6.23
CA THR A 209 -24.52 -8.13 7.50
C THR A 209 -23.22 -8.16 8.31
N ARG A 210 -22.57 -9.33 8.41
CA ARG A 210 -21.32 -9.50 9.17
C ARG A 210 -20.17 -8.73 8.54
N ILE A 211 -20.06 -8.68 7.21
CA ILE A 211 -19.04 -7.88 6.52
C ILE A 211 -19.30 -6.39 6.66
N CYS A 212 -20.53 -5.94 6.43
CA CYS A 212 -20.89 -4.52 6.59
C CYS A 212 -20.64 -4.04 8.03
N ALA A 213 -20.87 -4.88 9.04
CA ALA A 213 -20.54 -4.55 10.44
C ALA A 213 -19.03 -4.42 10.73
N LYS A 214 -18.15 -4.81 9.81
CA LYS A 214 -16.69 -4.57 9.89
C LYS A 214 -16.26 -3.25 9.27
N LEU A 215 -17.15 -2.57 8.57
CA LEU A 215 -16.86 -1.32 7.86
C LEU A 215 -17.67 -0.18 8.45
N THR A 216 -17.15 1.05 8.32
CA THR A 216 -17.96 2.26 8.52
C THR A 216 -19.21 2.24 7.64
N PRO A 217 -20.32 2.87 8.05
CA PRO A 217 -21.47 3.06 7.19
C PRO A 217 -21.11 3.81 5.90
N ILE A 218 -21.83 3.51 4.81
CA ILE A 218 -21.65 4.19 3.53
C ILE A 218 -21.96 5.68 3.69
N GLN A 219 -20.97 6.51 3.38
CA GLN A 219 -21.14 7.96 3.23
C GLN A 219 -20.94 8.33 1.76
N SER A 220 -21.86 9.10 1.20
CA SER A 220 -21.78 9.55 -0.19
C SER A 220 -22.22 11.00 -0.34
N CYS A 221 -21.68 11.66 -1.37
CA CYS A 221 -22.01 13.04 -1.71
C CYS A 221 -22.45 13.10 -3.17
N ALA A 222 -23.60 13.72 -3.43
CA ALA A 222 -24.09 13.92 -4.79
C ALA A 222 -23.14 14.85 -5.56
N ILE A 223 -22.88 14.51 -6.82
CA ILE A 223 -21.99 15.30 -7.66
C ILE A 223 -22.76 16.45 -8.29
N ARG A 224 -22.16 17.64 -8.32
CA ARG A 224 -22.71 18.83 -8.96
C ARG A 224 -21.67 19.45 -9.87
N ARG A 225 -22.11 19.92 -11.04
CA ARG A 225 -21.27 20.69 -11.95
C ARG A 225 -21.35 22.16 -11.59
N ILE A 226 -20.22 22.86 -11.68
CA ILE A 226 -20.13 24.31 -11.39
C ILE A 226 -20.97 25.11 -12.40
N ASP A 227 -21.06 24.63 -13.65
CA ASP A 227 -21.84 25.28 -14.72
C ASP A 227 -23.37 25.04 -14.61
N GLY A 228 -23.83 24.32 -13.60
CA GLY A 228 -25.24 23.99 -13.38
C GLY A 228 -25.83 23.00 -14.39
N GLN A 229 -25.03 22.43 -15.29
CA GLN A 229 -25.51 21.46 -16.27
C GLN A 229 -25.76 20.08 -15.62
N PRO A 230 -26.56 19.21 -16.25
CA PRO A 230 -26.72 17.83 -15.81
C PRO A 230 -25.39 17.05 -15.83
N LEU A 231 -25.29 16.01 -14.99
CA LEU A 231 -24.15 15.09 -15.00
C LEU A 231 -24.06 14.35 -16.34
N SER A 232 -22.84 14.20 -16.84
CA SER A 232 -22.60 13.38 -18.03
C SER A 232 -22.55 11.90 -17.66
N LYS A 233 -22.59 11.03 -18.68
CA LYS A 233 -22.42 9.58 -18.51
C LYS A 233 -21.02 9.17 -18.03
N ASN A 234 -20.09 10.11 -17.98
CA ASN A 234 -18.70 9.90 -17.58
C ASN A 234 -18.55 9.85 -16.06
N SER A 235 -19.46 10.46 -15.31
CA SER A 235 -19.43 10.53 -13.83
C SER A 235 -20.45 9.59 -13.19
N PRO A 236 -20.18 9.08 -11.96
CA PRO A 236 -21.18 8.36 -11.19
C PRO A 236 -22.28 9.32 -10.70
N ARG A 237 -23.31 8.79 -10.04
CA ARG A 237 -24.39 9.59 -9.44
C ARG A 237 -23.92 10.33 -8.19
N CYS A 238 -23.02 9.71 -7.43
CA CYS A 238 -22.41 10.26 -6.24
C CYS A 238 -20.98 9.74 -6.10
N VAL A 239 -20.14 10.49 -5.38
CA VAL A 239 -18.89 9.95 -4.85
C VAL A 239 -19.15 9.27 -3.52
N VAL A 240 -18.47 8.15 -3.31
CA VAL A 240 -18.56 7.36 -2.08
C VAL A 240 -17.25 7.49 -1.31
N LYS A 241 -17.34 7.80 -0.02
CA LYS A 241 -16.19 7.81 0.88
C LYS A 241 -15.64 6.40 1.03
N THR A 242 -14.32 6.29 1.06
CA THR A 242 -13.64 5.02 1.32
C THR A 242 -14.02 4.46 2.69
N ALA A 243 -14.39 3.18 2.76
CA ALA A 243 -14.70 2.52 4.02
C ALA A 243 -13.46 2.43 4.92
N GLU A 244 -13.67 2.60 6.22
CA GLU A 244 -12.67 2.27 7.24
C GLU A 244 -13.10 1.02 8.02
N PHE A 245 -12.12 0.22 8.43
CA PHE A 245 -12.38 -0.94 9.28
C PHE A 245 -12.74 -0.51 10.71
N GLN A 246 -13.85 -1.04 11.20
CA GLN A 246 -14.32 -0.93 12.58
C GLN A 246 -14.28 -2.31 13.25
N ASN A 247 -14.33 -2.34 14.58
CA ASN A 247 -14.32 -3.59 15.35
C ASN A 247 -13.13 -4.50 14.97
N ILE A 248 -11.92 -3.91 14.94
CA ILE A 248 -10.69 -4.63 14.62
C ILE A 248 -10.37 -5.57 15.79
N HIS A 249 -10.37 -6.87 15.52
CA HIS A 249 -10.09 -7.90 16.52
C HIS A 249 -8.65 -8.40 16.37
N SER A 250 -8.07 -8.87 17.47
CA SER A 250 -6.69 -9.38 17.51
C SER A 250 -6.46 -10.60 16.60
N ASN A 251 -7.50 -11.43 16.38
CA ASN A 251 -7.40 -12.58 15.47
C ASN A 251 -7.20 -12.19 14.00
N TYR A 252 -7.34 -10.92 13.63
CA TYR A 252 -6.96 -10.46 12.28
C TYR A 252 -5.45 -10.44 12.10
N PHE A 253 -4.68 -10.44 13.17
CA PHE A 253 -3.25 -10.16 13.11
C PHE A 253 -2.36 -11.40 12.90
N GLU A 254 -2.94 -12.50 12.40
CA GLU A 254 -2.21 -13.75 12.19
C GLU A 254 -1.44 -13.78 10.86
N GLU A 255 -2.09 -13.39 9.75
CA GLU A 255 -1.50 -13.48 8.41
C GLU A 255 -1.58 -12.15 7.65
N VAL A 256 -0.44 -11.71 7.10
CA VAL A 256 -0.35 -10.53 6.22
C VAL A 256 -0.22 -10.89 4.75
N THR A 257 -0.62 -9.97 3.89
CA THR A 257 -0.60 -10.09 2.44
C THR A 257 -0.15 -8.78 1.81
N ILE A 258 0.83 -8.87 0.91
CA ILE A 258 1.30 -7.76 0.06
C ILE A 258 0.38 -7.67 -1.16
N ILE A 259 -0.13 -6.46 -1.42
CA ILE A 259 -1.01 -6.12 -2.54
C ILE A 259 -0.37 -5.06 -3.46
N SER A 260 -1.01 -4.78 -4.60
CA SER A 260 -0.68 -3.66 -5.50
C SER A 260 0.63 -3.80 -6.28
N PHE A 261 0.75 -4.88 -7.07
CA PHE A 261 1.92 -5.17 -7.90
C PHE A 261 1.95 -4.37 -9.23
N GLY A 262 1.05 -3.42 -9.44
CA GLY A 262 0.98 -2.64 -10.70
C GLY A 262 2.18 -1.75 -11.00
N ARG A 263 3.10 -1.58 -10.04
CA ARG A 263 4.39 -0.89 -10.23
C ARG A 263 5.59 -1.83 -10.17
N ALA A 264 5.35 -3.11 -9.92
CA ALA A 264 6.41 -4.09 -9.79
C ALA A 264 7.14 -4.28 -11.13
N PHE A 265 8.42 -4.57 -11.07
CA PHE A 265 9.26 -4.75 -12.26
C PHE A 265 10.39 -5.75 -12.00
N SER A 266 10.96 -6.29 -13.08
CA SER A 266 12.19 -7.07 -13.01
C SER A 266 13.40 -6.19 -13.30
N PRO A 267 14.25 -5.88 -12.31
CA PRO A 267 15.45 -5.08 -12.55
C PRO A 267 16.46 -5.84 -13.44
N PRO A 268 17.28 -5.11 -14.23
CA PRO A 268 18.41 -5.70 -14.94
C PRO A 268 19.36 -6.45 -13.99
N VAL A 269 19.91 -7.58 -14.46
CA VAL A 269 20.78 -8.48 -13.67
C VAL A 269 22.03 -7.77 -13.12
N ALA A 270 22.52 -6.73 -13.80
CA ALA A 270 23.66 -5.93 -13.35
C ALA A 270 23.36 -5.10 -12.09
N LEU A 271 22.08 -4.79 -11.85
CA LEU A 271 21.69 -3.95 -10.72
C LEU A 271 21.50 -4.80 -9.48
N ARG A 272 20.79 -5.94 -9.52
CA ARG A 272 20.39 -6.82 -8.36
C ARG A 272 19.76 -6.11 -7.14
N ILE A 273 19.89 -4.79 -7.09
CA ILE A 273 19.43 -3.74 -6.23
C ILE A 273 19.23 -2.57 -7.19
N PRO A 274 18.00 -2.13 -7.47
CA PRO A 274 17.82 -1.00 -8.36
C PRO A 274 18.43 0.28 -7.75
N PRO A 275 18.94 1.20 -8.59
CA PRO A 275 19.63 2.39 -8.12
C PRO A 275 18.72 3.22 -7.20
N LEU A 276 19.29 3.91 -6.21
CA LEU A 276 18.57 4.85 -5.32
C LEU A 276 17.83 5.98 -6.06
N SER A 277 17.96 6.09 -7.38
CA SER A 277 17.37 7.14 -8.20
C SER A 277 15.84 7.17 -8.19
N GLU A 278 15.18 6.18 -7.61
CA GLU A 278 13.73 6.19 -7.39
C GLU A 278 13.41 5.98 -5.90
N LYS A 279 12.44 6.73 -5.37
CA LYS A 279 11.85 6.66 -4.00
C LYS A 279 11.48 5.23 -3.48
N ARG A 280 11.67 4.20 -4.30
CA ARG A 280 11.00 2.90 -4.26
C ARG A 280 11.71 1.84 -3.41
N HIS A 281 12.97 2.04 -3.02
CA HIS A 281 13.75 1.05 -2.23
C HIS A 281 13.57 1.14 -0.74
N LEU A 282 13.56 2.35 -0.18
CA LEU A 282 13.29 2.54 1.24
C LEU A 282 11.88 2.13 1.60
N ALA A 283 10.94 2.34 0.67
CA ALA A 283 9.54 1.95 0.82
C ALA A 283 9.40 0.47 1.24
N ALA A 284 10.20 -0.46 0.69
CA ALA A 284 10.12 -1.88 1.04
C ALA A 284 10.52 -2.24 2.49
N ARG A 285 11.26 -1.35 3.17
CA ARG A 285 11.80 -1.56 4.52
C ARG A 285 10.93 -0.92 5.59
N VAL A 286 10.24 0.14 5.20
CA VAL A 286 9.33 0.90 6.04
C VAL A 286 8.23 0.01 6.65
N PRO A 287 7.63 -0.97 5.95
CA PRO A 287 6.68 -1.90 6.57
C PRO A 287 7.28 -2.81 7.64
N ILE A 288 8.53 -3.27 7.50
CA ILE A 288 9.18 -4.10 8.54
C ILE A 288 9.44 -3.24 9.77
N PHE A 289 9.96 -2.03 9.58
CA PHE A 289 10.15 -1.07 10.66
C PHE A 289 8.82 -0.75 11.37
N LEU A 290 7.80 -0.37 10.62
CA LEU A 290 6.50 0.04 11.16
C LEU A 290 5.67 -1.11 11.73
N ALA A 291 5.92 -2.34 11.32
CA ALA A 291 5.31 -3.48 11.98
C ALA A 291 5.80 -3.57 13.43
N HIS A 292 7.06 -3.23 13.72
CA HIS A 292 7.58 -3.26 15.08
C HIS A 292 7.21 -2.02 15.90
N GLU A 293 7.28 -0.83 15.29
CA GLU A 293 7.04 0.43 15.99
C GLU A 293 5.56 0.82 16.10
N ARG A 294 5.20 1.45 17.23
CA ARG A 294 3.84 2.01 17.44
C ARG A 294 3.64 3.34 16.73
N GLU A 295 4.73 4.06 16.50
CA GLU A 295 4.73 5.38 15.88
C GLU A 295 5.47 5.35 14.55
N LEU A 296 5.09 6.24 13.64
CA LEU A 296 5.77 6.44 12.37
C LEU A 296 6.95 7.39 12.61
N PRO A 297 8.22 6.96 12.55
CA PRO A 297 9.34 7.90 12.53
C PRO A 297 9.53 8.52 11.14
N PHE A 298 8.91 7.92 10.12
CA PHE A 298 8.87 8.46 8.79
C PHE A 298 7.44 8.91 8.51
N LEU A 299 7.20 10.22 8.52
CA LEU A 299 6.03 10.76 7.86
C LEU A 299 6.21 10.51 6.37
N ILE A 300 5.71 9.37 5.87
CA ILE A 300 5.67 8.98 4.44
C ILE A 300 4.77 9.96 3.62
N HIS A 301 4.50 11.15 4.13
CA HIS A 301 3.42 12.05 3.77
C HIS A 301 3.86 13.52 3.61
N VAL A 302 5.14 13.80 3.74
CA VAL A 302 5.72 15.11 3.42
C VAL A 302 6.78 14.86 2.33
N GLY A 303 6.97 15.81 1.41
CA GLY A 303 7.71 15.62 0.15
C GLY A 303 9.08 14.92 0.26
N PHE A 304 9.69 14.60 -0.89
CA PHE A 304 10.96 13.86 -0.95
C PHE A 304 12.06 14.42 -0.03
N GLU A 305 12.10 15.74 0.11
CA GLU A 305 12.97 16.49 1.01
C GLU A 305 12.85 16.05 2.48
N HIS A 306 11.62 15.93 2.99
CA HIS A 306 11.37 15.53 4.38
C HIS A 306 11.76 14.07 4.63
N LEU A 307 11.49 13.20 3.66
CA LEU A 307 11.95 11.81 3.73
C LEU A 307 13.48 11.75 3.84
N VAL A 308 14.19 12.51 3.01
CA VAL A 308 15.66 12.56 3.07
C VAL A 308 16.12 13.11 4.42
N TRP A 309 15.52 14.19 4.89
CA TRP A 309 15.81 14.78 6.20
C TRP A 309 15.62 13.79 7.36
N GLU A 310 14.49 13.06 7.40
CA GLU A 310 14.24 12.02 8.41
C GLU A 310 15.29 10.92 8.31
N LEU A 311 15.61 10.44 7.10
CA LEU A 311 16.63 9.41 6.93
C LEU A 311 18.01 9.87 7.38
N THR A 312 18.40 11.11 7.08
CA THR A 312 19.67 11.67 7.56
C THR A 312 19.67 11.87 9.06
N THR A 313 18.51 12.17 9.65
CA THR A 313 18.33 12.30 11.11
C THR A 313 18.52 10.95 11.82
N TYR A 314 17.90 9.88 11.29
CA TYR A 314 17.94 8.56 11.94
C TYR A 314 19.17 7.72 11.55
N PHE A 315 19.59 7.75 10.28
CA PHE A 315 20.62 6.84 9.75
C PHE A 315 21.94 7.53 9.41
N GLY A 316 22.05 8.84 9.66
CA GLY A 316 23.24 9.63 9.39
C GLY A 316 23.30 10.22 7.97
N PRO A 317 24.28 11.10 7.71
CA PRO A 317 24.32 11.91 6.50
C PRO A 317 24.48 11.07 5.23
N ILE A 318 24.05 11.64 4.10
CA ILE A 318 24.26 11.02 2.79
C ILE A 318 25.78 11.04 2.48
N PRO A 319 26.37 9.94 1.97
CA PRO A 319 27.78 9.95 1.62
C PRO A 319 28.12 10.93 0.49
N ASP A 320 29.25 11.63 0.62
CA ASP A 320 29.68 12.73 -0.26
C ASP A 320 29.67 12.35 -1.77
N HIS A 321 29.98 11.09 -2.12
CA HIS A 321 30.01 10.63 -3.52
C HIS A 321 28.63 10.52 -4.17
N TRP A 322 27.55 10.73 -3.44
CA TRP A 322 26.19 10.85 -3.96
C TRP A 322 25.83 12.28 -4.40
N ALA A 323 26.62 13.28 -4.01
CA ALA A 323 26.45 14.65 -4.46
C ALA A 323 26.51 14.73 -5.99
N GLY A 324 25.59 15.50 -6.58
CA GLY A 324 25.49 15.67 -8.04
C GLY A 324 25.00 14.45 -8.84
N LYS A 325 24.77 13.28 -8.22
CA LYS A 325 24.27 12.08 -8.92
C LYS A 325 22.75 12.05 -9.11
N TYR A 326 22.02 13.02 -8.57
CA TYR A 326 20.56 13.07 -8.64
C TYR A 326 20.07 14.39 -9.21
N GLN A 327 18.96 14.32 -9.93
CA GLN A 327 18.23 15.49 -10.44
C GLN A 327 17.33 16.06 -9.32
N TRP A 328 17.94 16.73 -8.34
CA TRP A 328 17.24 17.22 -7.15
C TRP A 328 16.15 18.24 -7.47
N ASP A 329 16.34 19.06 -8.50
CA ASP A 329 15.34 20.03 -8.98
C ASP A 329 14.00 19.40 -9.38
N LYS A 330 13.99 18.09 -9.71
CA LYS A 330 12.76 17.34 -10.03
C LYS A 330 11.90 17.05 -8.79
N TYR A 331 12.46 17.15 -7.60
CA TYR A 331 11.84 16.73 -6.34
C TYR A 331 11.66 17.86 -5.33
N LYS A 332 11.96 19.12 -5.70
CA LYS A 332 11.67 20.30 -4.89
C LYS A 332 10.18 20.38 -4.58
N ILE A 333 9.84 20.71 -3.33
CA ILE A 333 8.46 20.93 -2.93
C ILE A 333 7.98 22.22 -3.60
N VAL A 334 6.99 22.10 -4.49
CA VAL A 334 6.23 23.25 -4.99
C VAL A 334 5.08 23.42 -4.01
N THR A 335 5.11 24.47 -3.20
CA THR A 335 4.00 24.75 -2.29
C THR A 335 2.71 25.04 -3.08
N ARG A 336 1.55 24.97 -2.43
CA ARG A 336 0.22 25.26 -3.02
C ARG A 336 0.13 26.64 -3.71
N LEU A 337 1.08 27.55 -3.42
CA LEU A 337 1.19 28.90 -3.98
C LEU A 337 2.20 29.01 -5.13
N GLY A 338 2.81 27.91 -5.57
CA GLY A 338 3.82 27.90 -6.63
C GLY A 338 5.22 28.33 -6.20
N THR A 339 5.44 28.64 -4.92
CA THR A 339 6.76 28.94 -4.37
C THR A 339 7.54 27.65 -4.11
N THR A 340 8.73 27.55 -4.69
CA THR A 340 9.73 26.53 -4.38
C THR A 340 10.46 26.90 -3.09
N CYS A 341 10.62 25.97 -2.16
CA CYS A 341 11.63 26.14 -1.11
C CYS A 341 13.01 26.03 -1.77
N ASP A 342 13.78 27.12 -1.76
CA ASP A 342 15.24 27.04 -1.90
C ASP A 342 15.79 26.69 -0.51
N SER A 343 15.56 25.46 -0.06
CA SER A 343 16.33 24.92 1.05
C SER A 343 17.74 24.59 0.54
N ASP A 344 18.75 25.08 1.25
CA ASP A 344 20.16 24.80 0.95
C ASP A 344 20.41 23.30 1.17
N LEU A 345 20.43 22.50 0.10
CA LEU A 345 20.47 21.03 0.17
C LEU A 345 21.80 20.46 0.68
N ASP A 346 22.81 21.32 0.87
CA ASP A 346 24.15 20.92 1.32
C ASP A 346 24.14 20.37 2.75
N HIS A 347 23.18 20.76 3.58
CA HIS A 347 23.04 20.27 4.97
C HIS A 347 22.75 18.76 5.09
N TRP A 348 22.33 18.08 4.01
CA TRP A 348 22.15 16.62 4.01
C TRP A 348 23.46 15.83 3.98
N PHE A 349 24.53 16.49 3.53
CA PHE A 349 25.89 15.97 3.52
C PHE A 349 26.68 16.46 4.74
N ASP A 350 26.20 17.51 5.41
CA ASP A 350 26.83 18.03 6.61
C ASP A 350 26.83 17.01 7.75
N ARG A 351 28.04 16.79 8.30
CA ARG A 351 28.30 15.83 9.38
C ARG A 351 27.95 16.37 10.77
N ALA A 352 27.11 17.40 10.85
CA ALA A 352 26.66 17.94 12.13
C ALA A 352 25.91 16.83 12.89
N GLN A 353 26.32 16.56 14.13
CA GLN A 353 25.75 15.44 14.90
C GLN A 353 24.23 15.62 15.05
N PRO A 354 23.44 14.55 14.84
CA PRO A 354 21.99 14.63 14.97
C PRO A 354 21.62 15.01 16.41
N THR A 355 20.65 15.93 16.55
CA THR A 355 20.16 16.42 17.85
C THR A 355 19.46 15.34 18.69
N GLU A 356 19.03 14.24 18.07
CA GLU A 356 18.63 12.98 18.71
C GLU A 356 19.28 11.82 17.94
N SER A 357 20.13 11.01 18.59
CA SER A 357 20.66 9.81 17.93
C SER A 357 19.53 8.77 17.80
N LEU A 358 19.50 8.02 16.69
CA LEU A 358 18.59 6.87 16.55
C LEU A 358 18.76 5.88 17.71
N GLU A 359 19.97 5.70 18.25
CA GLU A 359 20.20 4.97 19.52
C GLU A 359 19.35 5.51 20.68
N SER A 360 19.25 6.83 20.85
CA SER A 360 18.40 7.44 21.89
C SER A 360 16.91 7.17 21.64
N HIS A 361 16.49 7.13 20.38
CA HIS A 361 15.09 6.85 20.01
C HIS A 361 14.75 5.36 20.17
N LEU A 362 15.66 4.46 19.80
CA LEU A 362 15.55 3.01 19.96
C LEU A 362 15.54 2.61 21.44
N VAL A 363 16.36 3.27 22.26
CA VAL A 363 16.37 3.11 23.73
C VAL A 363 15.06 3.62 24.34
N LYS A 364 14.54 4.78 23.88
CA LYS A 364 13.20 5.28 24.30
C LYS A 364 12.05 4.37 23.85
N ALA A 365 12.22 3.66 22.73
CA ALA A 365 11.23 2.74 22.16
C ALA A 365 11.30 1.31 22.74
N GLU A 366 12.22 1.04 23.69
CA GLU A 366 12.45 -0.29 24.27
C GLU A 366 12.72 -1.38 23.21
N MET A 367 13.31 -1.00 22.07
CA MET A 367 13.57 -1.93 20.97
C MET A 367 14.69 -2.93 21.32
N ALA A 368 14.50 -4.19 20.93
CA ALA A 368 15.54 -5.21 21.04
C ALA A 368 16.81 -4.77 20.27
N PRO A 369 18.01 -4.77 20.89
CA PRO A 369 19.27 -4.35 20.25
C PRO A 369 19.56 -5.06 18.92
N GLU A 370 19.12 -6.31 18.79
CA GLU A 370 19.29 -7.13 17.60
C GLU A 370 18.44 -6.61 16.43
N LEU A 371 17.22 -6.15 16.70
CA LEU A 371 16.35 -5.58 15.68
C LEU A 371 16.80 -4.18 15.26
N ALA A 372 17.26 -3.36 16.21
CA ALA A 372 17.91 -2.09 15.92
C ALA A 372 19.10 -2.28 14.95
N THR A 373 19.96 -3.26 15.25
CA THR A 373 21.10 -3.62 14.40
C THR A 373 20.65 -4.06 13.00
N LEU A 374 19.60 -4.89 12.92
CA LEU A 374 19.03 -5.35 11.66
C LEU A 374 18.53 -4.17 10.81
N LEU A 375 17.82 -3.23 11.43
CA LEU A 375 17.32 -2.01 10.78
C LEU A 375 18.46 -1.13 10.26
N TYR A 376 19.52 -0.90 11.04
CA TYR A 376 20.69 -0.14 10.57
C TYR A 376 21.29 -0.77 9.30
N LYS A 377 21.49 -2.08 9.29
CA LYS A 377 22.03 -2.79 8.12
C LYS A 377 21.05 -2.82 6.94
N MET A 378 19.75 -2.72 7.20
CA MET A 378 18.74 -2.54 6.16
C MET A 378 18.79 -1.14 5.56
N PHE A 379 18.98 -0.08 6.34
CA PHE A 379 18.90 1.31 5.85
C PHE A 379 20.23 1.93 5.39
N VAL A 380 21.30 1.14 5.27
CA VAL A 380 22.60 1.59 4.73
C VAL A 380 22.45 2.33 3.40
N TRP A 381 23.12 3.48 3.25
CA TRP A 381 23.06 4.30 2.04
C TRP A 381 23.53 3.54 0.80
N GLU A 382 24.66 2.84 0.85
CA GLU A 382 25.21 2.08 -0.28
C GLU A 382 24.34 0.86 -0.64
N PRO A 383 23.77 0.80 -1.86
CA PRO A 383 22.97 -0.32 -2.36
C PRO A 383 23.55 -1.70 -2.04
N GLU A 384 24.81 -1.89 -2.41
CA GLU A 384 25.59 -3.12 -2.36
C GLU A 384 25.91 -3.59 -0.94
N MET A 385 25.92 -2.68 0.03
CA MET A 385 26.20 -2.98 1.44
C MET A 385 24.93 -3.33 2.22
N ARG A 386 23.75 -3.13 1.63
CA ARG A 386 22.48 -3.41 2.29
C ARG A 386 22.23 -4.90 2.42
N LEU A 387 21.55 -5.28 3.50
CA LEU A 387 21.05 -6.64 3.62
C LEU A 387 20.06 -6.99 2.51
N THR A 388 20.21 -8.21 2.02
CA THR A 388 19.21 -8.84 1.16
C THR A 388 18.01 -9.27 2.01
N ALA A 389 16.83 -9.39 1.38
CA ALA A 389 15.64 -9.90 2.07
C ALA A 389 15.82 -11.31 2.63
N ASP A 390 16.67 -12.14 1.99
CA ASP A 390 17.00 -13.48 2.50
C ASP A 390 17.81 -13.41 3.80
N THR A 391 18.80 -12.51 3.87
CA THR A 391 19.57 -12.29 5.11
C THR A 391 18.67 -11.76 6.22
N VAL A 392 17.82 -10.78 5.94
CA VAL A 392 16.85 -10.23 6.91
C VAL A 392 15.94 -11.33 7.44
N TYR A 393 15.36 -12.13 6.55
CA TYR A 393 14.49 -13.24 6.95
C TYR A 393 15.20 -14.26 7.85
N ARG A 394 16.45 -14.64 7.53
CA ARG A 394 17.23 -15.58 8.36
C ARG A 394 17.57 -15.01 9.74
N GLU A 395 17.94 -13.73 9.82
CA GLU A 395 18.23 -13.08 11.11
C GLU A 395 16.98 -13.03 12.00
N LEU A 396 15.81 -12.67 11.44
CA LEU A 396 14.54 -12.69 12.18
C LEU A 396 14.15 -14.10 12.66
N LEU A 397 14.30 -15.10 11.79
CA LEU A 397 14.00 -16.50 12.14
C LEU A 397 14.91 -17.00 13.26
N GLN A 398 16.20 -16.67 13.22
CA GLN A 398 17.15 -17.04 14.27
C GLN A 398 16.83 -16.39 15.61
N GLN A 399 16.42 -15.11 15.61
CA GLN A 399 16.01 -14.41 16.83
C GLN A 399 14.82 -15.11 17.49
N ARG A 400 13.80 -15.48 16.72
CA ARG A 400 12.64 -16.24 17.22
C ARG A 400 13.04 -17.60 17.81
N LEU A 401 13.87 -18.37 17.12
CA LEU A 401 14.33 -19.68 17.59
C LEU A 401 15.13 -19.58 18.91
N ASN A 402 15.93 -18.52 19.07
CA ASN A 402 16.68 -18.27 20.30
C ASN A 402 15.73 -17.97 21.49
N VAL A 403 14.68 -17.19 21.25
CA VAL A 403 13.64 -16.90 22.26
C VAL A 403 12.94 -18.19 22.68
N GLU A 404 12.45 -18.99 21.72
CA GLU A 404 11.76 -20.26 21.99
C GLU A 404 12.65 -21.26 22.77
N SER A 405 13.95 -21.33 22.43
CA SER A 405 14.92 -22.20 23.13
C SER A 405 15.17 -21.76 24.58
N ASN A 406 15.22 -20.45 24.85
CA ASN A 406 15.38 -19.92 26.20
C ASN A 406 14.14 -20.17 27.07
N TRP A 407 12.93 -20.08 26.51
CA TRP A 407 11.70 -20.42 27.22
C TRP A 407 11.65 -21.89 27.64
N LEU A 408 12.05 -22.80 26.73
CA LEU A 408 12.10 -24.23 27.03
C LEU A 408 13.14 -24.56 28.11
N ALA A 409 14.29 -23.88 28.10
CA ALA A 409 15.33 -24.06 29.12
C ALA A 409 14.89 -23.59 30.52
N VAL A 410 14.14 -22.48 30.60
CA VAL A 410 13.61 -21.94 31.87
C VAL A 410 12.42 -22.77 32.38
N GLY A 411 11.59 -23.32 31.50
CA GLY A 411 10.45 -24.18 31.86
C GLY A 411 10.84 -25.57 32.38
N SER A 412 12.07 -26.04 32.09
CA SER A 412 12.61 -27.32 32.58
C SER A 412 13.25 -27.27 33.97
N VAL A 413 13.22 -26.12 34.65
CA VAL A 413 13.76 -25.92 36.02
C VAL A 413 12.63 -25.71 37.06
N GLY A 414 11.36 -25.90 36.66
CA GLY A 414 10.18 -25.74 37.52
C GLY A 414 9.68 -27.04 38.15
#